data_AF-A0A7W9U0Q3-F1
#
_entry.id   AF-A0A7W9U0Q3-F1
#
_cell.length_a   1.000
_cell.length_b   1.000
_cell.length_c   1.000
_cell.angle_alpha   90.00
_cell.angle_beta   90.00
_cell.angle_gamma   90.00
#
_symmetry.space_group_name_H-M   'P 1'
#
loop_
_entity.id
_entity.type
_entity.pdbx_description
1 polymer ?
#
loop_
_entity_poly.entity_id
_entity_poly.type
_entity_poly.pdbx_seq_one_letter_code
_entity_poly.pdbx_strand_id
1 'polypeptide(L)' 'MDEATTGAPADGEYLAICRENNPLSAAANGHEQVFPRAQMTVKDGWATFHRDGQEIWNCNARYAAANFVLEKL' A
#
# COMPACT_ATOMS: atom_id res chain seq x y z
N MET A 1 7.96 -1.22 -23.27
CA MET A 1 6.66 -1.37 -22.62
C MET A 1 6.95 -1.97 -21.27
N ASP A 2 7.04 -1.13 -20.25
CA ASP A 2 7.38 -1.53 -18.89
C ASP A 2 6.35 -2.50 -18.34
N GLU A 3 6.89 -3.63 -17.87
CA GLU A 3 6.21 -4.80 -17.38
C GLU A 3 5.49 -4.42 -16.07
N ALA A 4 4.19 -4.12 -16.16
CA ALA A 4 3.28 -4.15 -15.02
C ALA A 4 3.16 -5.61 -14.53
N THR A 5 4.23 -6.09 -13.92
CA THR A 5 4.39 -7.46 -13.44
C THR A 5 3.38 -7.65 -12.32
N THR A 6 2.39 -8.50 -12.56
CA THR A 6 1.43 -8.96 -11.56
C THR A 6 2.15 -9.92 -10.60
N GLY A 7 3.08 -9.38 -9.82
CA GLY A 7 3.87 -10.04 -8.80
C GLY A 7 3.84 -9.23 -7.51
N ALA A 8 4.20 -9.86 -6.38
CA ALA A 8 4.42 -9.10 -5.14
C ALA A 8 5.51 -8.03 -5.40
N PRO A 9 5.38 -6.82 -4.84
CA PRO A 9 6.42 -5.81 -4.94
C PRO A 9 7.70 -6.34 -4.28
N ALA A 10 8.85 -5.89 -4.78
CA ALA A 10 10.14 -6.21 -4.19
C ALA A 10 10.25 -5.61 -2.78
N ASP A 11 11.16 -6.15 -1.97
CA ASP A 11 11.48 -5.58 -0.67
C ASP A 11 12.01 -4.14 -0.81
N GLY A 12 11.60 -3.26 0.11
CA GLY A 12 11.97 -1.85 0.13
C GLY A 12 10.91 -0.93 0.70
N GLU A 13 11.19 0.37 0.65
CA GLU A 13 10.29 1.43 1.11
C GLU A 13 9.47 1.99 -0.06
N TYR A 14 8.21 2.26 0.22
CA TYR A 14 7.21 2.72 -0.75
C TYR A 14 6.32 3.79 -0.14
N LEU A 15 5.75 4.62 -0.99
CA LEU A 15 4.54 5.38 -0.71
C LEU A 15 3.35 4.65 -1.34
N ALA A 16 2.44 4.16 -0.50
CA ALA A 16 1.22 3.52 -0.95
C ALA A 16 0.09 4.54 -1.03
N ILE A 17 -0.51 4.69 -2.21
CA ILE A 17 -1.56 5.66 -2.51
C ILE A 17 -2.88 4.93 -2.72
N CYS A 18 -3.91 5.37 -1.99
CA CYS A 18 -5.28 4.87 -2.07
C CYS A 18 -5.88 5.22 -3.44
N ARG A 19 -6.58 4.26 -4.07
CA ARG A 19 -7.22 4.50 -5.39
C ARG A 19 -8.62 5.12 -5.26
N GLU A 20 -9.19 5.06 -4.06
CA GLU A 20 -10.49 5.61 -3.76
C GLU A 20 -10.50 7.14 -3.81
N ASN A 21 -11.59 7.72 -4.31
CA ASN A 21 -11.68 9.16 -4.56
C ASN A 21 -12.08 9.98 -3.31
N ASN A 22 -12.50 9.31 -2.23
CA ASN A 22 -12.92 9.97 -0.99
C ASN A 22 -12.81 9.03 0.24
N PRO A 23 -12.76 9.59 1.47
CA PRO A 23 -12.63 8.81 2.70
C PRO A 23 -13.76 7.80 2.94
N LEU A 24 -14.99 8.12 2.54
CA LEU A 24 -16.14 7.23 2.74
C LEU A 24 -16.03 5.97 1.89
N SER A 25 -15.59 6.11 0.64
CA SER A 25 -15.31 4.97 -0.25
C SER A 25 -14.13 4.16 0.25
N ALA A 26 -13.09 4.80 0.79
CA ALA A 26 -11.96 4.11 1.39
C ALA A 26 -12.40 3.27 2.60
N ALA A 27 -13.20 3.83 3.50
CA ALA A 27 -13.75 3.10 4.66
C ALA A 27 -14.64 1.93 4.26
N ALA A 28 -15.48 2.08 3.23
CA ALA A 28 -16.31 0.99 2.72
C ALA A 28 -15.50 -0.19 2.19
N ASN A 29 -14.27 0.08 1.70
CA ASN A 29 -13.33 -0.92 1.21
C ASN A 29 -12.30 -1.38 2.25
N GLY A 30 -12.33 -0.83 3.48
CA GLY A 30 -11.34 -1.12 4.53
C GLY A 30 -9.96 -0.48 4.32
N HIS A 31 -9.89 0.58 3.50
CA HIS A 31 -8.66 1.30 3.13
C HIS A 31 -8.52 2.66 3.83
N GLU A 32 -9.39 2.98 4.80
CA GLU A 32 -9.44 4.27 5.50
C GLU A 32 -8.12 4.64 6.20
N GLN A 33 -7.39 3.65 6.69
CA GLN A 33 -6.12 3.86 7.39
C GLN A 33 -5.02 4.31 6.42
N VAL A 34 -5.06 3.82 5.18
CA VAL A 34 -4.10 4.17 4.12
C VAL A 34 -4.52 5.47 3.43
N PHE A 35 -5.81 5.78 3.34
CA PHE A 35 -6.27 6.98 2.65
C PHE A 35 -5.69 8.28 3.23
N PRO A 36 -5.29 9.27 2.40
CA PRO A 36 -5.15 9.17 0.94
C PRO A 36 -3.84 8.47 0.53
N ARG A 37 -2.86 8.45 1.43
CA ARG A 37 -1.59 7.73 1.30
C ARG A 37 -1.00 7.37 2.66
N ALA A 38 -0.13 6.37 2.68
CA ALA A 38 0.68 5.98 3.83
C ALA A 38 2.07 5.51 3.37
N GLN A 39 3.07 5.61 4.24
CA GLN A 39 4.35 4.96 4.01
C GLN A 39 4.17 3.45 4.11
N MET A 40 4.94 2.68 3.35
CA MET A 40 4.82 1.23 3.33
C MET A 40 6.20 0.60 3.17
N THR A 41 6.53 -0.33 4.07
CA THR A 41 7.72 -1.17 3.97
C THR A 41 7.31 -2.53 3.44
N VAL A 42 7.97 -3.00 2.39
CA VAL A 42 7.88 -4.39 1.93
C VAL A 42 9.10 -5.15 2.43
N LYS A 43 8.86 -6.26 3.13
CA LYS A 43 9.91 -7.15 3.61
C LYS A 43 9.42 -8.58 3.67
N ASP A 44 10.19 -9.51 3.10
CA ASP A 44 9.88 -10.95 3.11
C ASP A 44 8.44 -11.24 2.61
N GLY A 45 7.96 -10.46 1.63
CA GLY A 45 6.62 -10.60 1.04
C GLY A 45 5.46 -10.03 1.88
N TRP A 46 5.76 -9.34 2.98
CA TRP A 46 4.80 -8.59 3.80
C TRP A 46 4.88 -7.10 3.51
N ALA A 47 3.74 -6.42 3.50
CA ALA A 47 3.61 -4.98 3.41
C ALA A 47 3.12 -4.42 4.74
N THR A 48 3.95 -3.60 5.38
CA THR A 48 3.63 -2.91 6.63
C THR A 48 3.47 -1.42 6.36
N PHE A 49 2.31 -0.87 6.68
CA PHE A 49 1.96 0.53 6.45
C PHE A 49 2.21 1.34 7.72
N HIS A 50 2.82 2.50 7.53
CA HIS A 50 3.21 3.42 8.58
C HIS A 50 2.60 4.80 8.36
N ARG A 51 2.18 5.43 9.46
CA ARG A 51 1.82 6.85 9.51
C ARG A 51 2.48 7.48 10.72
N ASP A 52 3.22 8.55 10.50
CA ASP A 52 3.98 9.26 11.55
C ASP A 52 4.91 8.32 12.36
N GLY A 53 5.48 7.31 11.69
CA GLY A 53 6.37 6.32 12.29
C GLY A 53 5.67 5.18 13.05
N GLN A 54 4.33 5.15 13.10
CA GLN A 54 3.57 4.08 13.73
C GLN A 54 2.99 3.12 12.69
N GLU A 55 3.12 1.80 12.93
CA GLU A 55 2.39 0.80 12.15
C GLU A 55 0.87 0.99 12.34
N ILE A 56 0.19 1.21 11.23
CA ILE A 56 -1.27 1.36 11.19
C ILE A 56 -1.94 0.13 10.60
N TRP A 57 -1.23 -0.62 9.75
CA TRP A 57 -1.79 -1.79 9.10
C TRP A 57 -0.70 -2.70 8.52
N ASN A 58 -0.99 -3.98 8.39
CA ASN A 58 -0.15 -4.92 7.67
C ASN A 58 -1.01 -5.85 6.79
N CYS A 59 -0.45 -6.25 5.65
CA CYS A 59 -1.04 -7.26 4.79
C CYS A 59 0.05 -7.93 3.96
N ASN A 60 -0.33 -8.92 3.14
CA ASN A 60 0.63 -9.47 2.19
C ASN A 60 0.95 -8.45 1.08
N ALA A 61 2.20 -8.44 0.62
CA ALA A 61 2.68 -7.45 -0.33
C ALA A 61 1.94 -7.49 -1.68
N ARG A 62 1.45 -8.68 -2.07
CA ARG A 62 0.63 -8.86 -3.28
C ARG A 62 -0.72 -8.15 -3.17
N TYR A 63 -1.36 -8.20 -2.01
CA TYR A 63 -2.60 -7.50 -1.73
C TYR A 63 -2.36 -5.98 -1.81
N ALA A 64 -1.25 -5.50 -1.26
CA ALA A 64 -0.90 -4.09 -1.34
C ALA A 64 -0.77 -3.62 -2.80
N ALA A 65 -0.03 -4.35 -3.65
CA ALA A 65 0.09 -4.02 -5.07
C ALA A 65 -1.23 -4.12 -5.85
N ALA A 66 -2.12 -5.03 -5.45
CA ALA A 66 -3.43 -5.18 -6.09
C ALA A 66 -4.37 -4.01 -5.77
N ASN A 67 -4.29 -3.42 -4.57
CA ASN A 67 -5.27 -2.44 -4.10
C ASN A 67 -4.76 -0.99 -4.09
N PHE A 68 -3.44 -0.78 -4.00
CA PHE A 68 -2.82 0.55 -3.92
C PHE A 68 -1.96 0.83 -5.15
N VAL A 69 -1.68 2.11 -5.39
CA VAL A 69 -0.58 2.52 -6.27
C VAL A 69 0.67 2.61 -5.40
N LEU A 70 1.72 1.87 -5.76
CA LEU A 70 2.96 1.80 -4.99
C LEU A 70 4.06 2.57 -5.70
N GLU A 71 4.55 3.64 -5.08
CA GLU A 71 5.67 4.42 -5.57
C GLU A 71 6.90 4.11 -4.70
N LYS A 72 7.99 3.62 -5.31
CA LYS A 72 9.21 3.30 -4.57
C LYS A 72 9.92 4.59 -4.12
N LEU A 73 10.39 4.61 -2.88
CA LEU A 73 11.12 5.73 -2.27
C LEU A 73 12.65 5.60 -2.43
#